data_AF-A0AAX2IWW1-F1
#
_entry.id   AF-A0AAX2IWW1-F1
#
_cell.length_a   1.000
_cell.length_b   1.000
_cell.length_c   1.000
_cell.angle_alpha   90.00
_cell.angle_beta   90.00
_cell.angle_gamma   90.00
#
_symmetry.space_group_name_H-M   'P 1'
#
loop_
_entity.id
_entity.type
_entity.pdbx_description
1 polymer ?
#
loop_
_entity_poly.entity_id
_entity_poly.type
_entity_poly.pdbx_seq_one_letter_code
_entity_poly.pdbx_strand_id
1 'polypeptide(L)'
;MVTKIIWVSNNGKPNLKMEFVSEEEKSKFFKEVKTKASELGLNFPLVQGPGNSLLIEASNYPANPCGCYISPGGKLAINFGKVELSHFILPKVGVKTEHAEIFKDHNTIFFHKNKLPSVNSELTFEPIATPVIVPVPKPATTSPTFFNPSKSGDSSISITATGNVDSPMISITFQNPTEREFFLNKITDKAKSLGVNISTHPFEIKEPNMIIIKSSKYPDNKLGCYISKNKEVAINLGRTEFRDFVLSNLGVGSHLGTCPIKNETGNDTFYFHQKSLSLNGPSLSINTKIAKEIEKNDYLLSANGAKAIDYVWNNFLKNSYNPKLKQPDANVKAAWEKHTDWEHWSNMGQDWSLDTPSGLVPRPNHGIAHTLRVAQLVPVIAEFLKAYSGDPKFQKLTQKEIQKAQYMMLFSVIGRENDMSWTDANHYQQAFKEAYNGQHSKHIYATFKENAQKGFLNHVVTNKSALIPSLFSDESELQYWAEALDTGKPGISSASGILMALAHDLDLMRCYDKGKFNSLKMKDLVARLGGNEEAAKKLADYAHDLIVATGDRCMGYGVTQDYNYSLFGKCSLDPNECLKQLQSIPKPETTLANQYGI
;
A
#
# COMPACT_ATOMS: atom_id res chain seq x y z
N MET A 1 17.13 26.46 -0.17
CA MET A 1 15.95 25.57 -0.10
C MET A 1 16.31 24.24 0.55
N VAL A 2 17.17 23.46 -0.11
CA VAL A 2 17.64 22.18 0.41
C VAL A 2 18.76 22.42 1.41
N THR A 3 18.65 21.87 2.62
CA THR A 3 19.71 21.90 3.64
C THR A 3 20.70 20.75 3.44
N LYS A 4 20.20 19.62 2.93
CA LYS A 4 21.00 18.41 2.77
C LYS A 4 20.39 17.52 1.70
N ILE A 5 21.25 16.91 0.89
CA ILE A 5 20.87 15.73 0.09
C ILE A 5 21.55 14.49 0.64
N ILE A 6 20.85 13.38 0.64
CA ILE A 6 21.31 12.11 1.19
C ILE A 6 21.10 11.04 0.14
N TRP A 7 22.18 10.33 -0.21
CA TRP A 7 22.06 9.11 -0.98
C TRP A 7 21.49 8.04 -0.06
N VAL A 8 20.21 7.71 -0.24
CA VAL A 8 19.55 6.67 0.55
C VAL A 8 19.30 5.44 -0.32
N SER A 9 19.12 4.30 0.32
CA SER A 9 18.61 3.10 -0.34
C SER A 9 17.25 2.83 0.27
N ASN A 10 16.19 3.15 -0.47
CA ASN A 10 14.88 2.61 -0.11
C ASN A 10 14.64 1.46 -1.06
N ASN A 11 14.35 0.32 -0.47
CA ASN A 11 13.97 -0.87 -1.22
C ASN A 11 15.09 -1.41 -2.13
N GLY A 12 16.35 -1.29 -1.67
CA GLY A 12 17.53 -1.81 -2.36
C GLY A 12 17.92 -1.05 -3.63
N LYS A 13 17.15 -0.03 -4.00
CA LYS A 13 17.46 0.86 -5.11
C LYS A 13 17.96 2.20 -4.57
N PRO A 14 18.92 2.84 -5.26
CA PRO A 14 19.41 4.15 -4.84
C PRO A 14 18.30 5.19 -5.05
N ASN A 15 18.01 5.99 -4.03
CA ASN A 15 17.17 7.16 -4.13
C ASN A 15 17.97 8.38 -3.63
N LEU A 16 17.55 9.57 -4.03
CA LEU A 16 18.08 10.81 -3.47
C LEU A 16 17.04 11.40 -2.52
N LYS A 17 17.31 11.38 -1.21
CA LYS A 17 16.52 12.12 -0.23
C LYS A 17 17.00 13.57 -0.22
N MET A 18 16.07 14.51 -0.28
CA MET A 18 16.35 15.95 -0.20
C MET A 18 15.63 16.50 1.04
N GLU A 19 16.38 17.05 1.98
CA GLU A 19 15.85 17.69 3.18
C GLU A 19 15.79 19.21 2.98
N PHE A 20 14.67 19.81 3.37
CA PHE A 20 14.39 21.23 3.20
C PHE A 20 14.38 21.93 4.55
N VAL A 21 14.63 23.24 4.56
CA VAL A 21 14.56 24.05 5.80
C VAL A 21 13.16 24.03 6.44
N SER A 22 12.09 23.86 5.63
CA SER A 22 10.70 23.87 6.07
C SER A 22 9.78 23.02 5.17
N GLU A 23 8.62 22.60 5.69
CA GLU A 23 7.57 21.92 4.91
C GLU A 23 7.05 22.81 3.75
N GLU A 24 7.04 24.13 3.93
CA GLU A 24 6.57 25.07 2.91
C GLU A 24 7.53 25.10 1.70
N GLU A 25 8.84 25.17 1.95
CA GLU A 25 9.82 25.14 0.87
C GLU A 25 9.85 23.78 0.16
N LYS A 26 9.75 22.69 0.92
CA LYS A 26 9.58 21.33 0.38
C LYS A 26 8.36 21.26 -0.54
N SER A 27 7.23 21.78 -0.09
CA SER A 27 5.97 21.80 -0.82
C SER A 27 6.07 22.62 -2.11
N LYS A 28 6.65 23.82 -2.04
CA LYS A 28 6.91 24.69 -3.18
C LYS A 28 7.78 24.00 -4.22
N PHE A 29 8.90 23.42 -3.79
CA PHE A 29 9.80 22.68 -4.68
C PHE A 29 9.09 21.50 -5.34
N PHE A 30 8.35 20.69 -4.57
CA PHE A 30 7.64 19.53 -5.09
C PHE A 30 6.64 19.92 -6.18
N LYS A 31 5.81 20.95 -5.92
CA LYS A 31 4.79 21.42 -6.86
C LYS A 31 5.41 21.95 -8.14
N GLU A 32 6.38 22.85 -8.03
CA GLU A 32 7.06 23.44 -9.19
C GLU A 32 7.76 22.39 -10.05
N VAL A 33 8.46 21.43 -9.44
CA VAL A 33 9.17 20.37 -10.18
C VAL A 33 8.19 19.37 -10.82
N LYS A 34 7.10 18.99 -10.12
CA LYS A 34 6.07 18.12 -10.71
C LYS A 34 5.37 18.78 -11.90
N THR A 35 4.99 20.05 -11.78
CA THR A 35 4.43 20.81 -12.90
C THR A 35 5.43 20.86 -14.05
N LYS A 36 6.71 21.17 -13.78
CA LYS A 36 7.72 21.26 -14.83
C LYS A 36 7.96 19.94 -15.56
N ALA A 37 8.04 18.83 -14.83
CA ALA A 37 8.18 17.51 -15.44
C ALA A 37 6.97 17.17 -16.32
N SER A 38 5.76 17.52 -15.88
CA SER A 38 4.52 17.33 -16.65
C SER A 38 4.51 18.16 -17.94
N GLU A 39 4.89 19.44 -17.89
CA GLU A 39 5.02 20.30 -19.09
C GLU A 39 5.99 19.71 -20.13
N LEU A 40 7.04 19.04 -19.66
CA LEU A 40 8.05 18.41 -20.50
C LEU A 40 7.66 17.02 -21.01
N GLY A 41 6.49 16.49 -20.59
CA GLY A 41 6.03 15.14 -20.92
C GLY A 41 6.84 14.04 -20.25
N LEU A 42 7.38 14.29 -19.06
CA LEU A 42 8.28 13.38 -18.34
C LEU A 42 7.61 12.79 -17.09
N ASN A 43 7.71 11.47 -16.94
CA ASN A 43 7.34 10.79 -15.69
C ASN A 43 8.51 10.81 -14.69
N PHE A 44 8.84 11.99 -14.16
CA PHE A 44 9.93 12.13 -13.20
C PHE A 44 9.51 11.64 -11.80
N PRO A 45 10.23 10.67 -11.20
CA PRO A 45 9.79 9.96 -9.99
C PRO A 45 10.11 10.73 -8.70
N LEU A 46 9.69 12.00 -8.64
CA LEU A 46 9.72 12.79 -7.41
C LEU A 46 8.53 12.41 -6.52
N VAL A 47 8.77 12.05 -5.27
CA VAL A 47 7.75 11.66 -4.27
C VAL A 47 7.96 12.40 -2.96
N GLN A 48 6.89 12.51 -2.17
CA GLN A 48 6.95 13.16 -0.86
C GLN A 48 7.45 12.18 0.20
N GLY A 49 8.44 12.61 0.98
CA GLY A 49 8.94 11.88 2.14
C GLY A 49 8.34 12.38 3.46
N PRO A 50 8.65 11.69 4.58
CA PRO A 50 8.26 12.11 5.92
C PRO A 50 8.97 13.40 6.34
N GLY A 51 8.31 14.21 7.17
CA GLY A 51 8.79 15.54 7.59
C GLY A 51 9.19 16.43 6.40
N ASN A 52 10.19 17.29 6.59
CA ASN A 52 10.65 18.25 5.58
C ASN A 52 11.46 17.61 4.42
N SER A 53 11.16 16.36 4.02
CA SER A 53 11.92 15.66 2.98
C SER A 53 11.13 15.31 1.71
N LEU A 54 11.81 15.31 0.57
CA LEU A 54 11.36 14.69 -0.69
C LEU A 54 12.32 13.57 -1.07
N LEU A 55 11.86 12.68 -1.95
CA LEU A 55 12.71 11.66 -2.55
C LEU A 55 12.60 11.68 -4.07
N ILE A 56 13.74 11.57 -4.75
CA ILE A 56 13.79 11.14 -6.15
C ILE A 56 13.97 9.64 -6.12
N GLU A 57 12.96 8.89 -6.57
CA GLU A 57 13.06 7.44 -6.58
C GLU A 57 13.99 6.93 -7.69
N ALA A 58 14.39 5.68 -7.54
CA ALA A 58 15.20 4.98 -8.51
C ALA A 58 14.53 4.84 -9.88
N SER A 59 15.35 4.84 -10.93
CA SER A 59 14.95 4.53 -12.29
C SER A 59 14.34 3.13 -12.39
N ASN A 60 13.38 2.97 -13.30
CA ASN A 60 12.73 1.70 -13.60
C ASN A 60 13.00 1.28 -15.05
N TYR A 61 14.29 1.14 -15.42
CA TYR A 61 14.68 0.80 -16.79
C TYR A 61 14.21 -0.63 -17.18
N PRO A 62 13.69 -0.85 -18.42
CA PRO A 62 13.51 0.14 -19.49
C PRO A 62 12.19 0.93 -19.43
N ALA A 63 11.25 0.55 -18.55
CA ALA A 63 9.91 1.13 -18.48
C ALA A 63 9.88 2.65 -18.19
N ASN A 64 10.74 3.12 -17.29
CA ASN A 64 10.96 4.54 -17.04
C ASN A 64 12.45 4.80 -16.74
N PRO A 65 13.20 5.42 -17.66
CA PRO A 65 14.62 5.71 -17.44
C PRO A 65 14.84 6.82 -16.41
N CYS A 66 13.86 7.71 -16.17
CA CYS A 66 13.99 8.81 -15.22
C CYS A 66 14.14 8.29 -13.79
N GLY A 67 15.00 8.93 -12.99
CA GLY A 67 15.23 8.58 -11.58
C GLY A 67 16.69 8.31 -11.25
N CYS A 68 16.91 7.79 -10.04
CA CYS A 68 18.23 7.48 -9.51
C CYS A 68 18.73 6.08 -9.94
N TYR A 69 20.02 5.94 -10.21
CA TYR A 69 20.66 4.64 -10.44
C TYR A 69 22.14 4.70 -10.06
N ILE A 70 22.78 3.53 -9.89
CA ILE A 70 24.22 3.44 -9.65
C ILE A 70 24.92 3.37 -11.01
N SER A 71 25.72 4.37 -11.33
CA SER A 71 26.47 4.39 -12.59
C SER A 71 27.73 3.50 -12.53
N PRO A 72 28.34 3.20 -13.69
CA PRO A 72 29.70 2.67 -13.74
C PRO A 72 30.64 3.51 -12.87
N GLY A 73 31.47 2.85 -12.06
CA GLY A 73 32.33 3.49 -11.05
C GLY A 73 31.73 3.63 -9.64
N GLY A 74 30.46 3.24 -9.46
CA GLY A 74 29.78 3.24 -8.16
C GLY A 74 29.36 4.64 -7.70
N LYS A 75 29.07 5.54 -8.64
CA LYS A 75 28.55 6.88 -8.36
C LYS A 75 27.03 6.87 -8.37
N LEU A 76 26.39 7.73 -7.58
CA LEU A 76 24.97 8.01 -7.72
C LEU A 76 24.75 8.84 -9.00
N ALA A 77 23.93 8.34 -9.90
CA ALA A 77 23.48 9.06 -11.08
C ALA A 77 21.98 9.33 -11.02
N ILE A 78 21.56 10.44 -11.65
CA ILE A 78 20.16 10.80 -11.78
C ILE A 78 19.88 11.13 -13.24
N ASN A 79 18.97 10.38 -13.84
CA ASN A 79 18.44 10.65 -15.16
C ASN A 79 17.19 11.53 -15.04
N PHE A 80 17.24 12.73 -15.62
CA PHE A 80 16.17 13.70 -15.64
C PHE A 80 15.27 13.58 -16.88
N GLY A 81 15.55 12.64 -17.78
CA GLY A 81 14.86 12.47 -19.06
C GLY A 81 15.28 13.51 -20.10
N LYS A 82 15.21 14.80 -19.75
CA LYS A 82 15.64 15.93 -20.58
C LYS A 82 16.51 16.93 -19.80
N VAL A 83 17.32 17.70 -20.53
CA VAL A 83 18.26 18.69 -19.99
C VAL A 83 17.53 19.88 -19.33
N GLU A 84 16.37 20.25 -19.84
CA GLU A 84 15.57 21.36 -19.30
C GLU A 84 15.13 21.09 -17.86
N LEU A 85 14.86 19.82 -17.51
CA LEU A 85 14.49 19.45 -16.15
C LEU A 85 15.69 19.49 -15.20
N SER A 86 16.89 19.09 -15.65
CA SER A 86 18.10 19.22 -14.83
C SER A 86 18.46 20.69 -14.60
N HIS A 87 18.40 21.54 -15.63
CA HIS A 87 18.62 22.98 -15.51
C HIS A 87 17.63 23.67 -14.58
N PHE A 88 16.40 23.17 -14.47
CA PHE A 88 15.40 23.68 -13.53
C PHE A 88 15.65 23.25 -12.08
N ILE A 89 16.04 21.98 -11.88
CA ILE A 89 16.19 21.38 -10.54
C ILE A 89 17.52 21.76 -9.88
N LEU A 90 18.64 21.67 -10.61
CA LEU A 90 19.99 21.79 -10.03
C LEU A 90 20.21 23.11 -9.25
N PRO A 91 19.83 24.29 -9.76
CA PRO A 91 20.01 25.55 -9.03
C PRO A 91 19.18 25.65 -7.75
N LYS A 92 17.99 25.02 -7.71
CA LYS A 92 17.11 25.02 -6.53
C LYS A 92 17.62 24.10 -5.42
N VAL A 93 18.26 22.99 -5.80
CA VAL A 93 18.89 22.06 -4.85
C VAL A 93 20.26 22.58 -4.38
N GLY A 94 20.96 23.36 -5.20
CA GLY A 94 22.31 23.83 -4.91
C GLY A 94 23.41 22.91 -5.49
N VAL A 95 23.05 21.96 -6.34
CA VAL A 95 24.02 21.07 -7.00
C VAL A 95 24.71 21.82 -8.13
N LYS A 96 26.04 21.81 -8.12
CA LYS A 96 26.93 22.54 -9.04
C LYS A 96 28.01 21.56 -9.56
N THR A 97 28.86 22.02 -10.46
CA THR A 97 29.96 21.21 -11.04
C THR A 97 30.96 20.71 -10.00
N GLU A 98 31.08 21.37 -8.85
CA GLU A 98 31.89 20.93 -7.70
C GLU A 98 31.27 19.76 -6.93
N HIS A 99 29.98 19.47 -7.15
CA HIS A 99 29.19 18.42 -6.49
C HIS A 99 28.98 17.20 -7.41
N ALA A 100 28.82 17.43 -8.71
CA ALA A 100 28.54 16.40 -9.70
C ALA A 100 29.16 16.73 -11.07
N GLU A 101 29.38 15.70 -11.88
CA GLU A 101 29.64 15.79 -13.31
C GLU A 101 28.32 16.19 -14.01
N ILE A 102 28.25 17.46 -14.41
CA ILE A 102 27.10 18.06 -15.09
C ILE A 102 27.51 18.33 -16.54
N PHE A 103 27.01 17.50 -17.45
CA PHE A 103 27.23 17.69 -18.89
C PHE A 103 26.12 18.58 -19.46
N LYS A 104 26.49 19.62 -20.21
CA LYS A 104 25.53 20.60 -20.76
C LYS A 104 24.46 19.98 -21.65
N ASP A 105 24.82 18.94 -22.39
CA ASP A 105 23.96 18.32 -23.41
C ASP A 105 23.48 16.91 -22.99
N HIS A 106 23.60 16.55 -21.72
CA HIS A 106 23.19 15.23 -21.22
C HIS A 106 22.05 15.35 -20.20
N ASN A 107 21.07 14.45 -20.32
CA ASN A 107 19.95 14.35 -19.38
C ASN A 107 20.31 13.67 -18.04
N THR A 108 21.57 13.31 -17.82
CA THR A 108 22.01 12.55 -16.66
C THR A 108 23.16 13.28 -15.99
N ILE A 109 23.10 13.41 -14.67
CA ILE A 109 24.22 13.88 -13.85
C ILE A 109 24.81 12.71 -13.09
N PHE A 110 26.10 12.81 -12.76
CA PHE A 110 26.81 11.81 -11.96
C PHE A 110 27.45 12.50 -10.77
N PHE A 111 27.01 12.21 -9.55
CA PHE A 111 27.61 12.81 -8.36
C PHE A 111 29.06 12.36 -8.19
N HIS A 112 29.92 13.28 -7.76
CA HIS A 112 31.32 12.94 -7.53
C HIS A 112 31.44 11.93 -6.38
N LYS A 113 32.22 10.88 -6.58
CA LYS A 113 32.38 9.79 -5.61
C LYS A 113 32.99 10.26 -4.28
N ASN A 114 33.81 11.30 -4.29
CA ASN A 114 34.37 11.89 -3.07
C ASN A 114 33.35 12.74 -2.29
N LYS A 115 32.21 13.11 -2.90
CA LYS A 115 31.14 13.88 -2.25
C LYS A 115 30.01 12.97 -1.77
N LEU A 116 29.62 11.97 -2.58
CA LEU A 116 28.66 10.94 -2.22
C LEU A 116 29.31 9.54 -2.45
N PRO A 117 30.16 9.06 -1.51
CA PRO A 117 30.93 7.83 -1.69
C PRO A 117 30.11 6.55 -1.65
N SER A 118 29.00 6.54 -0.92
CA SER A 118 28.19 5.34 -0.71
C SER A 118 26.75 5.67 -0.33
N VAL A 119 25.91 4.65 -0.31
CA VAL A 119 24.60 4.72 0.36
C VAL A 119 24.81 5.19 1.81
N ASN A 120 23.89 6.03 2.29
CA ASN A 120 23.88 6.79 3.54
C ASN A 120 24.87 7.95 3.62
N SER A 121 25.64 8.23 2.57
CA SER A 121 26.42 9.48 2.51
C SER A 121 25.51 10.67 2.24
N GLU A 122 25.90 11.81 2.81
CA GLU A 122 25.16 13.06 2.71
C GLU A 122 26.05 14.19 2.20
N LEU A 123 25.43 15.12 1.49
CA LEU A 123 26.01 16.38 1.08
C LEU A 123 25.16 17.48 1.69
N THR A 124 25.72 18.14 2.70
CA THR A 124 25.10 19.24 3.43
C THR A 124 25.45 20.56 2.75
N PHE A 125 24.45 21.42 2.57
CA PHE A 125 24.65 22.78 2.07
C PHE A 125 24.68 23.71 3.28
N GLU A 126 25.73 24.54 3.39
CA GLU A 126 25.83 25.49 4.49
C GLU A 126 24.64 26.47 4.46
N PRO A 127 23.96 26.71 5.61
CA PRO A 127 22.97 27.76 5.68
C PRO A 127 23.65 29.12 5.50
N ILE A 128 23.18 29.92 4.54
CA ILE A 128 23.37 31.37 4.63
C ILE A 128 22.53 31.82 5.81
N ALA A 129 23.20 32.03 6.94
CA ALA A 129 22.68 32.46 8.23
C ALA A 129 21.73 31.47 8.94
N THR A 130 22.01 31.28 10.22
CA THR A 130 21.15 30.61 11.20
C THR A 130 19.75 31.24 11.16
N PRO A 131 18.67 30.47 10.90
CA PRO A 131 17.33 30.96 11.16
C PRO A 131 17.15 30.97 12.68
N VAL A 132 17.24 32.16 13.28
CA VAL A 132 16.70 32.39 14.61
C VAL A 132 15.18 32.35 14.47
N ILE A 133 14.59 31.18 14.71
CA ILE A 133 13.17 31.09 15.01
C ILE A 133 13.00 31.69 16.40
N VAL A 134 12.41 32.88 16.47
CA VAL A 134 12.05 33.53 17.73
C VAL A 134 11.08 32.60 18.48
N PRO A 135 11.40 32.16 19.71
CA PRO A 135 10.53 31.25 20.44
C PRO A 135 9.29 32.02 20.91
N VAL A 136 8.13 31.67 20.35
CA VAL A 136 6.85 31.91 21.01
C VAL A 136 6.70 30.82 22.08
N PRO A 137 6.49 31.16 23.37
CA PRO A 137 6.43 30.16 24.42
C PRO A 137 5.19 29.29 24.22
N LYS A 138 5.40 28.00 23.93
CA LYS A 138 4.34 26.98 23.97
C LYS A 138 4.51 26.14 25.24
N PRO A 139 3.43 25.76 25.95
CA PRO A 139 3.53 25.01 27.19
C PRO A 139 4.12 23.63 26.94
N ALA A 140 4.84 23.14 27.94
CA ALA A 140 5.43 21.81 27.94
C ALA A 140 4.34 20.73 27.79
N THR A 141 4.37 20.02 26.67
CA THR A 141 3.84 18.66 26.57
C THR A 141 4.97 17.78 26.08
N THR A 142 5.44 16.91 26.96
CA THR A 142 6.35 15.81 26.70
C THR A 142 5.70 14.87 25.67
N SER A 143 6.06 15.01 24.40
CA SER A 143 5.79 13.97 23.40
C SER A 143 6.81 12.85 23.59
N PRO A 144 6.40 11.58 23.76
CA PRO A 144 7.34 10.47 23.67
C PRO A 144 7.87 10.40 22.24
N THR A 145 9.19 10.42 22.11
CA THR A 145 9.91 9.98 20.92
C THR A 145 9.54 8.52 20.63
N PHE A 146 8.73 8.30 19.60
CA PHE A 146 8.55 6.96 19.03
C PHE A 146 9.71 6.65 18.08
N PHE A 147 10.25 5.45 18.30
CA PHE A 147 11.47 4.92 17.72
C PHE A 147 11.41 4.79 16.20
N ASN A 148 12.56 5.06 15.57
CA ASN A 148 12.96 4.45 14.30
C ASN A 148 12.69 2.94 14.37
N PRO A 149 12.01 2.33 13.37
CA PRO A 149 11.92 0.87 13.33
C PRO A 149 13.34 0.29 13.32
N SER A 150 13.55 -0.69 14.19
CA SER A 150 14.76 -1.50 14.24
C SER A 150 15.09 -2.05 12.86
N LYS A 151 16.37 -1.97 12.48
CA LYS A 151 16.96 -2.61 11.31
C LYS A 151 16.81 -4.14 11.40
N SER A 152 15.69 -4.68 10.95
CA SER A 152 15.52 -6.11 10.66
C SER A 152 14.33 -6.31 9.71
N GLY A 153 14.57 -6.13 8.42
CA GLY A 153 13.52 -6.24 7.39
C GLY A 153 14.04 -6.49 5.98
N ASP A 154 15.29 -6.93 5.81
CA ASP A 154 15.74 -7.39 4.49
C ASP A 154 15.25 -8.83 4.30
N SER A 155 14.21 -8.99 3.47
CA SER A 155 13.84 -10.29 2.91
C SER A 155 15.02 -10.85 2.12
N SER A 156 15.53 -12.00 2.57
CA SER A 156 16.62 -12.72 1.91
C SER A 156 16.10 -14.06 1.39
N ILE A 157 16.35 -14.37 0.12
CA ILE A 157 16.20 -15.74 -0.37
C ILE A 157 17.52 -16.49 -0.19
N SER A 158 17.42 -17.79 -0.01
CA SER A 158 18.56 -18.70 -0.03
C SER A 158 18.56 -19.49 -1.33
N ILE A 159 19.66 -19.44 -2.07
CA ILE A 159 19.88 -20.25 -3.27
C ILE A 159 20.95 -21.31 -2.97
N THR A 160 20.63 -22.58 -3.17
CA THR A 160 21.55 -23.71 -2.98
C THR A 160 21.60 -24.58 -4.22
N ALA A 161 22.79 -24.99 -4.64
CA ALA A 161 22.97 -26.00 -5.67
C ALA A 161 23.28 -27.36 -5.03
N THR A 162 22.46 -28.37 -5.32
CA THR A 162 22.56 -29.71 -4.71
C THR A 162 22.54 -30.80 -5.78
N GLY A 163 23.07 -31.98 -5.48
CA GLY A 163 23.02 -33.15 -6.36
C GLY A 163 24.42 -33.61 -6.78
N ASN A 164 24.53 -34.19 -7.98
CA ASN A 164 25.79 -34.62 -8.56
C ASN A 164 26.01 -33.96 -9.94
N VAL A 165 27.16 -34.21 -10.56
CA VAL A 165 27.55 -33.57 -11.83
C VAL A 165 26.56 -33.88 -12.96
N ASP A 166 25.93 -35.06 -12.92
CA ASP A 166 24.99 -35.54 -13.95
C ASP A 166 23.55 -35.09 -13.72
N SER A 167 23.21 -34.68 -12.49
CA SER A 167 21.88 -34.24 -12.09
C SER A 167 21.94 -33.15 -11.01
N PRO A 168 22.42 -31.94 -11.35
CA PRO A 168 22.42 -30.82 -10.42
C PRO A 168 21.04 -30.16 -10.36
N MET A 169 20.63 -29.73 -9.17
CA MET A 169 19.40 -28.96 -8.95
C MET A 169 19.73 -27.67 -8.22
N ILE A 170 18.91 -26.64 -8.44
CA ILE A 170 18.97 -25.41 -7.66
C ILE A 170 17.69 -25.25 -6.87
N SER A 171 17.82 -25.13 -5.56
CA SER A 171 16.72 -24.78 -4.68
C SER A 171 16.75 -23.29 -4.37
N ILE A 172 15.60 -22.65 -4.46
CA ILE A 172 15.36 -21.25 -4.10
C ILE A 172 14.37 -21.26 -2.94
N THR A 173 14.83 -20.83 -1.77
CA THR A 173 14.03 -20.79 -0.54
C THR A 173 13.69 -19.35 -0.21
N PHE A 174 12.40 -19.06 -0.10
CA PHE A 174 11.82 -17.76 0.25
C PHE A 174 11.56 -17.65 1.75
N GLN A 175 11.45 -16.44 2.29
CA GLN A 175 11.19 -16.24 3.72
C GLN A 175 9.78 -16.72 4.10
N ASN A 176 8.82 -16.59 3.18
CA ASN A 176 7.44 -17.02 3.39
C ASN A 176 6.77 -17.42 2.05
N PRO A 177 5.60 -18.09 2.10
CA PRO A 177 4.86 -18.49 0.90
C PRO A 177 4.40 -17.33 0.02
N THR A 178 4.08 -16.17 0.59
CA THR A 178 3.62 -14.99 -0.15
C THR A 178 4.69 -14.46 -1.11
N GLU A 179 5.95 -14.44 -0.67
CA GLU A 179 7.07 -14.05 -1.54
C GLU A 179 7.29 -15.05 -2.68
N ARG A 180 7.14 -16.34 -2.39
CA ARG A 180 7.23 -17.40 -3.41
C ARG A 180 6.14 -17.22 -4.48
N GLU A 181 4.90 -17.04 -4.08
CA GLU A 181 3.77 -16.85 -5.02
C GLU A 181 3.95 -15.58 -5.85
N PHE A 182 4.30 -14.46 -5.22
CA PHE A 182 4.56 -13.22 -5.94
C PHE A 182 5.68 -13.38 -7.00
N PHE A 183 6.73 -14.14 -6.67
CA PHE A 183 7.78 -14.46 -7.64
C PHE A 183 7.26 -15.36 -8.76
N LEU A 184 6.49 -16.41 -8.46
CA LEU A 184 5.91 -17.33 -9.43
C LEU A 184 4.98 -16.61 -10.42
N ASN A 185 4.08 -15.76 -9.93
CA ASN A 185 3.15 -14.99 -10.77
C ASN A 185 3.91 -14.09 -11.73
N LYS A 186 4.90 -13.33 -11.23
CA LYS A 186 5.76 -12.48 -12.07
C LYS A 186 6.48 -13.23 -13.19
N ILE A 187 7.09 -14.37 -12.87
CA ILE A 187 7.78 -15.15 -13.90
C ILE A 187 6.77 -15.82 -14.85
N THR A 188 5.57 -16.15 -14.38
CA THR A 188 4.49 -16.68 -15.21
C THR A 188 4.00 -15.63 -16.22
N ASP A 189 3.70 -14.42 -15.74
CA ASP A 189 3.40 -13.24 -16.55
C ASP A 189 4.45 -12.97 -17.62
N LYS A 190 5.72 -12.94 -17.18
CA LYS A 190 6.81 -12.64 -18.11
C LYS A 190 6.98 -13.74 -19.14
N ALA A 191 6.92 -15.01 -18.74
CA ALA A 191 6.99 -16.14 -19.64
C ALA A 191 5.93 -16.02 -20.74
N LYS A 192 4.70 -15.66 -20.37
CA LYS A 192 3.59 -15.45 -21.32
C LYS A 192 3.82 -14.32 -22.28
N SER A 193 4.26 -13.16 -21.78
CA SER A 193 4.57 -12.00 -22.64
C SER A 193 5.64 -12.31 -23.70
N LEU A 194 6.47 -13.34 -23.45
CA LEU A 194 7.57 -13.75 -24.32
C LEU A 194 7.27 -15.04 -25.11
N GLY A 195 6.06 -15.62 -24.98
CA GLY A 195 5.70 -16.88 -25.62
C GLY A 195 6.53 -18.07 -25.12
N VAL A 196 6.99 -18.05 -23.86
CA VAL A 196 7.69 -19.16 -23.20
C VAL A 196 6.64 -20.06 -22.55
N ASN A 197 6.65 -21.37 -22.89
CA ASN A 197 5.74 -22.32 -22.29
C ASN A 197 6.22 -22.75 -20.89
N ILE A 198 5.52 -22.28 -19.85
CA ILE A 198 5.93 -22.54 -18.46
C ILE A 198 5.60 -23.97 -17.99
N SER A 199 4.64 -24.66 -18.63
CA SER A 199 4.28 -26.05 -18.28
C SER A 199 5.37 -27.06 -18.64
N THR A 200 6.32 -26.65 -19.48
CA THR A 200 7.52 -27.42 -19.85
C THR A 200 8.80 -26.84 -19.25
N HIS A 201 8.71 -25.87 -18.34
CA HIS A 201 9.87 -25.25 -17.69
C HIS A 201 10.37 -26.13 -16.52
N PRO A 202 11.65 -26.01 -16.09
CA PRO A 202 12.24 -26.87 -15.08
C PRO A 202 11.87 -26.45 -13.64
N PHE A 203 10.92 -25.53 -13.46
CA PHE A 203 10.46 -25.11 -12.13
C PHE A 203 9.53 -26.15 -11.52
N GLU A 204 9.81 -26.56 -10.28
CA GLU A 204 8.97 -27.44 -9.49
C GLU A 204 8.76 -26.86 -8.09
N ILE A 205 7.52 -26.85 -7.62
CA ILE A 205 7.17 -26.45 -6.25
C ILE A 205 7.31 -27.67 -5.37
N LYS A 206 8.18 -27.60 -4.35
CA LYS A 206 8.41 -28.72 -3.42
C LYS A 206 7.91 -28.47 -2.00
N GLU A 207 7.96 -27.23 -1.52
CA GLU A 207 7.57 -26.84 -0.17
C GLU A 207 6.86 -25.47 -0.18
N PRO A 208 6.16 -25.07 0.92
CA PRO A 208 5.36 -23.84 0.96
C PRO A 208 6.12 -22.57 0.59
N ASN A 209 7.44 -22.55 0.79
CA ASN A 209 8.32 -21.42 0.51
C ASN A 209 9.52 -21.80 -0.38
N MET A 210 9.46 -22.90 -1.14
CA MET A 210 10.60 -23.37 -1.95
C MET A 210 10.22 -23.67 -3.40
N ILE A 211 11.10 -23.26 -4.32
CA ILE A 211 11.06 -23.60 -5.74
C ILE A 211 12.36 -24.32 -6.11
N ILE A 212 12.26 -25.37 -6.93
CA ILE A 212 13.39 -26.11 -7.47
C ILE A 212 13.50 -25.86 -8.97
N ILE A 213 14.71 -25.65 -9.46
CA ILE A 213 15.08 -25.72 -10.87
C ILE A 213 15.71 -27.09 -11.13
N LYS A 214 15.00 -27.94 -11.88
CA LYS A 214 15.38 -29.31 -12.20
C LYS A 214 16.66 -29.39 -13.04
N SER A 215 17.34 -30.53 -12.93
CA SER A 215 18.50 -30.86 -13.75
C SER A 215 18.12 -31.02 -15.22
N SER A 216 18.95 -30.51 -16.11
CA SER A 216 18.94 -30.79 -17.55
C SER A 216 20.15 -31.67 -17.90
N LYS A 217 19.98 -32.62 -18.82
CA LYS A 217 21.08 -33.46 -19.32
C LYS A 217 21.83 -32.72 -20.42
N TYR A 218 23.08 -32.39 -20.18
CA TYR A 218 24.01 -32.02 -21.25
C TYR A 218 24.21 -33.23 -22.18
N PRO A 219 24.17 -33.12 -23.54
CA PRO A 219 24.18 -31.91 -24.36
C PRO A 219 22.82 -31.52 -24.98
N ASP A 220 21.73 -32.28 -24.75
CA ASP A 220 20.46 -32.12 -25.44
C ASP A 220 19.37 -31.50 -24.54
N ASN A 221 18.77 -30.39 -25.00
CA ASN A 221 17.74 -29.60 -24.32
C ASN A 221 18.18 -28.90 -23.01
N LYS A 222 19.00 -27.85 -23.20
CA LYS A 222 19.59 -26.97 -22.16
C LYS A 222 18.61 -26.25 -21.22
N LEU A 223 17.32 -26.58 -21.18
CA LEU A 223 16.37 -25.92 -20.30
C LEU A 223 16.45 -26.53 -18.88
N GLY A 224 17.08 -25.80 -17.95
CA GLY A 224 17.26 -26.24 -16.56
C GLY A 224 18.64 -25.96 -15.98
N CYS A 225 18.96 -26.66 -14.90
CA CYS A 225 20.24 -26.59 -14.21
C CYS A 225 21.23 -27.64 -14.75
N TYR A 226 22.48 -27.28 -15.00
CA TYR A 226 23.55 -28.23 -15.37
C TYR A 226 24.94 -27.75 -14.90
N ILE A 227 25.94 -28.65 -14.91
CA ILE A 227 27.34 -28.29 -14.63
C ILE A 227 28.06 -28.03 -15.97
N SER A 228 28.70 -26.87 -16.09
CA SER A 228 29.46 -26.48 -17.29
C SER A 228 30.76 -27.27 -17.43
N LYS A 229 31.39 -27.20 -18.62
CA LYS A 229 32.75 -27.75 -18.83
C LYS A 229 33.78 -27.16 -17.86
N ASN A 230 33.56 -25.93 -17.41
CA ASN A 230 34.42 -25.23 -16.45
C ASN A 230 34.04 -25.54 -14.98
N LYS A 231 33.20 -26.57 -14.75
CA LYS A 231 32.69 -26.98 -13.43
C LYS A 231 31.86 -25.89 -12.72
N GLU A 232 31.26 -24.99 -13.47
CA GLU A 232 30.37 -23.95 -12.94
C GLU A 232 28.92 -24.42 -12.97
N VAL A 233 28.14 -24.00 -11.96
CA VAL A 233 26.69 -24.23 -11.95
C VAL A 233 26.06 -23.28 -12.97
N ALA A 234 25.27 -23.81 -13.91
CA ALA A 234 24.62 -23.05 -14.96
C ALA A 234 23.10 -23.21 -14.91
N ILE A 235 22.37 -22.11 -15.17
CA ILE A 235 20.92 -22.13 -15.42
C ILE A 235 20.67 -21.64 -16.84
N ASN A 236 19.83 -22.36 -17.57
CA ASN A 236 19.29 -21.86 -18.83
C ASN A 236 17.76 -21.94 -18.82
N LEU A 237 17.13 -20.83 -19.20
CA LEU A 237 15.69 -20.60 -19.12
C LEU A 237 15.03 -20.45 -20.49
N GLY A 238 15.75 -20.82 -21.57
CA GLY A 238 15.24 -20.92 -22.93
C GLY A 238 15.09 -19.59 -23.69
N ARG A 239 15.06 -18.45 -23.00
CA ARG A 239 15.10 -17.10 -23.59
C ARG A 239 15.88 -16.11 -22.75
N THR A 240 16.72 -15.30 -23.39
CA THR A 240 17.56 -14.27 -22.78
C THR A 240 16.74 -13.29 -21.94
N GLU A 241 15.65 -12.75 -22.49
CA GLU A 241 14.79 -11.78 -21.81
C GLU A 241 14.07 -12.38 -20.60
N PHE A 242 13.70 -13.67 -20.70
CA PHE A 242 13.06 -14.39 -19.61
C PHE A 242 14.06 -14.70 -18.50
N ARG A 243 15.25 -15.18 -18.87
CA ARG A 243 16.36 -15.41 -17.95
C ARG A 243 16.70 -14.14 -17.16
N ASP A 244 16.93 -13.03 -17.86
CA ASP A 244 17.32 -11.77 -17.23
C ASP A 244 16.23 -11.26 -16.27
N PHE A 245 14.96 -11.47 -16.64
CA PHE A 245 13.85 -11.15 -15.76
C PHE A 245 13.83 -12.03 -14.50
N VAL A 246 13.97 -13.35 -14.64
CA VAL A 246 14.01 -14.29 -13.50
C VAL A 246 15.17 -13.94 -12.56
N LEU A 247 16.38 -13.82 -13.10
CA LEU A 247 17.58 -13.49 -12.32
C LEU A 247 17.46 -12.13 -11.62
N SER A 248 16.93 -11.11 -12.31
CA SER A 248 16.71 -9.77 -11.74
C SER A 248 15.71 -9.77 -10.58
N ASN A 249 14.68 -10.64 -10.62
CA ASN A 249 13.71 -10.80 -9.53
C ASN A 249 14.28 -11.61 -8.35
N LEU A 250 15.17 -12.55 -8.63
CA LEU A 250 15.95 -13.26 -7.60
C LEU A 250 17.09 -12.39 -7.01
N GLY A 251 17.36 -11.20 -7.56
CA GLY A 251 18.50 -10.38 -7.16
C GLY A 251 19.85 -10.93 -7.64
N VAL A 252 19.85 -11.90 -8.55
CA VAL A 252 21.04 -12.46 -9.17
C VAL A 252 21.57 -11.49 -10.23
N GLY A 253 22.71 -10.87 -9.96
CA GLY A 253 23.36 -9.91 -10.85
C GLY A 253 24.69 -10.41 -11.41
N SER A 254 25.31 -9.60 -12.26
CA SER A 254 26.60 -9.89 -12.91
C SER A 254 27.79 -10.07 -11.96
N HIS A 255 27.65 -9.69 -10.69
CA HIS A 255 28.67 -9.94 -9.66
C HIS A 255 28.65 -11.39 -9.15
N LEU A 256 27.55 -12.12 -9.37
CA LEU A 256 27.36 -13.51 -8.95
C LEU A 256 27.65 -14.51 -10.06
N GLY A 257 27.76 -14.05 -11.30
CA GLY A 257 27.96 -14.90 -12.47
C GLY A 257 27.96 -14.12 -13.78
N THR A 258 28.12 -14.84 -14.89
CA THR A 258 28.27 -14.26 -16.22
C THR A 258 27.27 -14.85 -17.22
N CYS A 259 26.86 -14.00 -18.16
CA CYS A 259 26.23 -14.43 -19.40
C CYS A 259 27.32 -14.49 -20.48
N PRO A 260 27.49 -15.61 -21.20
CA PRO A 260 28.53 -15.70 -22.23
C PRO A 260 28.22 -14.73 -23.39
N ILE A 261 29.25 -14.03 -23.84
CA ILE A 261 29.20 -13.21 -25.06
C ILE A 261 29.60 -14.13 -26.21
N LYS A 262 28.61 -14.62 -26.99
CA LYS A 262 28.74 -15.41 -28.24
C LYS A 262 29.90 -16.43 -28.28
N ASN A 263 29.58 -17.73 -28.12
CA ASN A 263 30.00 -18.84 -29.01
C ASN A 263 30.00 -20.25 -28.41
N GLU A 264 29.71 -20.48 -27.13
CA GLU A 264 29.77 -21.87 -26.61
C GLU A 264 28.43 -22.49 -26.21
N THR A 265 27.41 -21.70 -25.90
CA THR A 265 26.04 -22.15 -25.66
C THR A 265 25.16 -20.92 -25.78
N GLY A 266 24.02 -20.98 -26.47
CA GLY A 266 23.16 -19.82 -26.78
C GLY A 266 22.98 -18.81 -25.63
N ASN A 267 22.71 -17.56 -26.01
CA ASN A 267 22.66 -16.36 -25.14
C ASN A 267 21.70 -16.43 -23.94
N ASP A 268 21.04 -17.57 -23.69
CA ASP A 268 19.98 -17.80 -22.71
C ASP A 268 20.46 -18.49 -21.43
N THR A 269 21.77 -18.67 -21.28
CA THR A 269 22.41 -19.33 -20.12
C THR A 269 23.06 -18.30 -19.19
N PHE A 270 22.98 -18.53 -17.87
CA PHE A 270 23.75 -17.82 -16.84
C PHE A 270 24.62 -18.81 -16.09
N TYR A 271 25.91 -18.48 -15.94
CA TYR A 271 26.89 -19.27 -15.21
C TYR A 271 27.20 -18.59 -13.88
N PHE A 272 26.96 -19.26 -12.76
CA PHE A 272 27.39 -18.72 -11.47
C PHE A 272 28.91 -18.82 -11.36
N HIS A 273 29.54 -17.77 -10.86
CA HIS A 273 30.93 -17.87 -10.44
C HIS A 273 31.04 -18.92 -9.33
N GLN A 274 32.05 -19.78 -9.41
CA GLN A 274 32.23 -20.89 -8.47
C GLN A 274 32.31 -20.45 -7.00
N LYS A 275 32.81 -19.22 -6.74
CA LYS A 275 32.86 -18.59 -5.42
C LYS A 275 31.48 -18.13 -4.89
N SER A 276 30.51 -17.95 -5.78
CA SER A 276 29.16 -17.46 -5.47
C SER A 276 28.19 -18.62 -5.28
N LEU A 277 28.30 -19.65 -6.11
CA LEU A 277 27.49 -20.87 -5.99
C LEU A 277 28.29 -22.06 -6.52
N SER A 278 28.40 -23.11 -5.70
CA SER A 278 29.06 -24.36 -6.06
C SER A 278 28.15 -25.55 -5.71
N LEU A 279 28.30 -26.65 -6.45
CA LEU A 279 27.53 -27.87 -6.22
C LEU A 279 27.85 -28.43 -4.83
N ASN A 280 26.81 -28.63 -4.01
CA ASN A 280 26.91 -29.03 -2.60
C ASN A 280 27.71 -28.04 -1.72
N GLY A 281 27.82 -26.79 -2.18
CA GLY A 281 28.44 -25.69 -1.43
C GLY A 281 27.48 -24.99 -0.46
N PRO A 282 27.95 -23.94 0.23
CA PRO A 282 27.11 -23.15 1.12
C PRO A 282 26.00 -22.42 0.36
N SER A 283 24.91 -22.13 1.07
CA SER A 283 23.80 -21.34 0.54
C SER A 283 24.22 -19.91 0.20
N LEU A 284 23.83 -19.47 -0.99
CA LEU A 284 23.94 -18.08 -1.40
C LEU A 284 22.72 -17.31 -0.89
N SER A 285 22.93 -16.44 0.10
CA SER A 285 21.89 -15.53 0.59
C SER A 285 21.82 -14.28 -0.29
N ILE A 286 20.63 -13.96 -0.80
CA ILE A 286 20.40 -12.81 -1.70
C ILE A 286 19.24 -11.98 -1.18
N ASN A 287 19.46 -10.66 -1.04
CA ASN A 287 18.39 -9.73 -0.74
C ASN A 287 17.46 -9.55 -1.95
N THR A 288 16.17 -9.84 -1.80
CA THR A 288 15.24 -9.80 -2.94
C THR A 288 14.44 -8.51 -3.04
N LYS A 289 13.89 -8.26 -4.24
CA LYS A 289 12.98 -7.15 -4.54
C LYS A 289 11.51 -7.47 -4.23
N ILE A 290 11.20 -8.71 -3.83
CA ILE A 290 9.85 -9.26 -3.79
C ILE A 290 8.99 -8.57 -2.72
N ALA A 291 9.46 -8.53 -1.47
CA ALA A 291 8.75 -7.87 -0.37
C ALA A 291 8.52 -6.35 -0.63
N LYS A 292 9.43 -5.73 -1.38
CA LYS A 292 9.53 -4.27 -1.55
C LYS A 292 8.63 -3.71 -2.66
N GLU A 293 8.15 -4.55 -3.57
CA GLU A 293 7.12 -4.18 -4.55
C GLU A 293 5.71 -4.36 -4.01
N ILE A 294 5.53 -5.28 -3.04
CA ILE A 294 4.28 -5.43 -2.29
C ILE A 294 3.94 -4.12 -1.55
N GLU A 295 4.95 -3.47 -0.96
CA GLU A 295 4.83 -2.18 -0.27
C GLU A 295 4.47 -1.00 -1.19
N LYS A 296 4.85 -1.03 -2.47
CA LYS A 296 4.64 0.10 -3.41
C LYS A 296 3.18 0.30 -3.86
N ASN A 297 2.32 -0.67 -3.60
CA ASN A 297 0.93 -0.67 -4.10
C ASN A 297 -0.13 -0.31 -3.03
N ASP A 298 0.25 -0.05 -1.78
CA ASP A 298 -0.70 0.26 -0.69
C ASP A 298 -0.59 1.73 -0.24
N TYR A 299 -1.64 2.54 -0.45
CA TYR A 299 -1.62 3.96 -0.13
C TYR A 299 -1.63 4.24 1.38
N LEU A 300 -2.04 3.26 2.21
CA LEU A 300 -2.03 3.41 3.67
C LEU A 300 -0.61 3.61 4.22
N LEU A 301 0.41 3.09 3.54
CA LEU A 301 1.82 3.28 3.87
C LEU A 301 2.44 4.54 3.25
N SER A 302 1.71 5.27 2.40
CA SER A 302 2.21 6.53 1.83
C SER A 302 2.33 7.61 2.91
N ALA A 303 3.17 8.62 2.68
CA ALA A 303 3.30 9.75 3.62
C ALA A 303 1.96 10.47 3.89
N ASN A 304 1.08 10.55 2.88
CA ASN A 304 -0.25 11.14 3.03
C ASN A 304 -1.20 10.19 3.77
N GLY A 305 -1.17 8.89 3.46
CA GLY A 305 -1.95 7.87 4.16
C GLY A 305 -1.62 7.82 5.65
N ALA A 306 -0.34 7.71 6.00
CA ALA A 306 0.12 7.70 7.39
C ALA A 306 -0.31 8.96 8.17
N LYS A 307 -0.12 10.16 7.59
CA LYS A 307 -0.58 11.41 8.20
C LYS A 307 -2.10 11.46 8.41
N ALA A 308 -2.88 10.90 7.48
CA ALA A 308 -4.33 10.84 7.62
C ALA A 308 -4.76 9.85 8.71
N ILE A 309 -4.14 8.67 8.77
CA ILE A 309 -4.38 7.67 9.84
C ILE A 309 -4.11 8.30 11.21
N ASP A 310 -2.97 8.95 11.38
CA ASP A 310 -2.62 9.65 12.62
C ASP A 310 -3.63 10.75 12.97
N TYR A 311 -4.07 11.52 11.98
CA TYR A 311 -5.04 12.58 12.18
C TYR A 311 -6.40 12.04 12.64
N VAL A 312 -6.95 11.04 11.95
CA VAL A 312 -8.27 10.50 12.29
C VAL A 312 -8.26 9.76 13.62
N TRP A 313 -7.15 9.07 13.93
CA TRP A 313 -6.94 8.43 15.22
C TRP A 313 -6.91 9.46 16.35
N ASN A 314 -6.02 10.45 16.26
CA ASN A 314 -5.75 11.37 17.36
C ASN A 314 -6.86 12.37 17.63
N ASN A 315 -7.64 12.74 16.63
CA ASN A 315 -8.68 13.76 16.77
C ASN A 315 -10.08 13.16 16.97
N PHE A 316 -10.30 11.89 16.62
CA PHE A 316 -11.64 11.28 16.60
C PHE A 316 -11.66 9.86 17.15
N LEU A 317 -10.99 8.90 16.49
CA LEU A 317 -11.28 7.47 16.68
C LEU A 317 -10.81 6.89 18.01
N LYS A 318 -9.83 7.52 18.68
CA LYS A 318 -9.41 7.13 20.03
C LYS A 318 -10.30 7.68 21.14
N ASN A 319 -11.26 8.55 20.80
CA ASN A 319 -12.11 9.22 21.78
C ASN A 319 -13.39 8.42 22.04
N SER A 320 -13.92 8.54 23.26
CA SER A 320 -15.21 7.95 23.62
C SER A 320 -16.37 8.50 22.78
N TYR A 321 -17.47 7.74 22.72
CA TYR A 321 -18.75 8.28 22.25
C TYR A 321 -19.30 9.37 23.19
N ASN A 322 -20.19 10.22 22.69
CA ASN A 322 -20.76 11.34 23.41
C ASN A 322 -21.90 10.87 24.33
N PRO A 323 -21.75 10.92 25.67
CA PRO A 323 -22.76 10.40 26.60
C PRO A 323 -24.16 10.99 26.43
N LYS A 324 -24.28 12.21 25.87
CA LYS A 324 -25.56 12.86 25.58
C LYS A 324 -26.38 12.15 24.49
N LEU A 325 -25.74 11.30 23.69
CA LEU A 325 -26.37 10.53 22.61
C LEU A 325 -26.45 9.02 22.92
N LYS A 326 -26.22 8.61 24.17
CA LYS A 326 -26.28 7.19 24.57
C LYS A 326 -27.70 6.63 24.55
N GLN A 327 -28.70 7.47 24.78
CA GLN A 327 -30.11 7.08 24.79
C GLN A 327 -31.00 8.31 24.52
N PRO A 328 -32.23 8.12 24.01
CA PRO A 328 -33.22 9.19 23.95
C PRO A 328 -33.68 9.63 25.34
N ASP A 329 -34.37 10.77 25.42
CA ASP A 329 -35.11 11.15 26.62
C ASP A 329 -36.37 10.27 26.83
N ALA A 330 -37.03 10.43 27.98
CA ALA A 330 -38.17 9.60 28.37
C ALA A 330 -39.37 9.72 27.42
N ASN A 331 -39.62 10.89 26.83
CA ASN A 331 -40.76 11.10 25.94
C ASN A 331 -40.52 10.40 24.60
N VAL A 332 -39.30 10.54 24.06
CA VAL A 332 -38.90 9.87 22.82
C VAL A 332 -38.90 8.35 22.99
N LYS A 333 -38.43 7.83 24.13
CA LYS A 333 -38.52 6.39 24.44
C LYS A 333 -39.96 5.88 24.41
N ALA A 334 -40.87 6.59 25.10
CA ALA A 334 -42.28 6.21 25.13
C ALA A 334 -42.98 6.27 23.76
N ALA A 335 -42.53 7.15 22.86
CA ALA A 335 -43.01 7.18 21.47
C ALA A 335 -42.41 6.01 20.65
N TRP A 336 -41.10 5.79 20.76
CA TRP A 336 -40.39 4.72 20.05
C TRP A 336 -40.95 3.33 20.38
N GLU A 337 -41.20 3.04 21.67
CA GLU A 337 -41.69 1.75 22.15
C GLU A 337 -43.11 1.39 21.66
N LYS A 338 -43.84 2.33 21.03
CA LYS A 338 -45.12 2.05 20.38
C LYS A 338 -44.97 1.34 19.03
N HIS A 339 -43.79 1.42 18.41
CA HIS A 339 -43.49 0.80 17.12
C HIS A 339 -42.80 -0.55 17.37
N THR A 340 -43.58 -1.64 17.38
CA THR A 340 -43.09 -2.99 17.70
C THR A 340 -42.23 -3.62 16.59
N ASP A 341 -42.22 -3.02 15.41
CA ASP A 341 -41.41 -3.39 14.25
C ASP A 341 -40.02 -2.71 14.24
N TRP A 342 -39.78 -1.73 15.12
CA TRP A 342 -38.50 -1.02 15.20
C TRP A 342 -37.53 -1.75 16.11
N GLU A 343 -36.25 -1.77 15.74
CA GLU A 343 -35.20 -2.16 16.68
C GLU A 343 -35.22 -1.21 17.89
N HIS A 344 -34.98 -1.75 19.08
CA HIS A 344 -35.16 -1.04 20.35
C HIS A 344 -34.17 0.14 20.48
N TRP A 345 -34.59 1.24 21.12
CA TRP A 345 -33.79 2.46 21.26
C TRP A 345 -32.45 2.25 21.98
N SER A 346 -32.26 1.13 22.68
CA SER A 346 -30.98 0.73 23.27
C SER A 346 -29.84 0.60 22.25
N ASN A 347 -30.16 0.43 20.97
CA ASN A 347 -29.19 0.51 19.87
C ASN A 347 -28.34 1.79 19.89
N MET A 348 -28.88 2.91 20.40
CA MET A 348 -28.11 4.15 20.56
C MET A 348 -26.92 4.03 21.53
N GLY A 349 -27.02 3.11 22.50
CA GLY A 349 -26.01 2.88 23.53
C GLY A 349 -25.28 1.54 23.39
N GLN A 350 -25.56 0.78 22.34
CA GLN A 350 -24.88 -0.47 22.03
C GLN A 350 -23.42 -0.22 21.62
N ASP A 351 -22.55 -1.21 21.84
CA ASP A 351 -21.14 -1.20 21.43
C ASP A 351 -20.40 0.09 21.86
N TRP A 352 -20.74 0.59 23.06
CA TRP A 352 -20.24 1.86 23.58
C TRP A 352 -18.72 1.85 23.79
N SER A 353 -18.24 0.77 24.40
CA SER A 353 -16.85 0.52 24.74
C SER A 353 -16.65 -0.98 24.99
N LEU A 354 -15.42 -1.46 24.86
CA LEU A 354 -15.06 -2.85 25.12
C LEU A 354 -13.85 -2.91 26.04
N ASP A 355 -13.96 -3.61 27.16
CA ASP A 355 -12.84 -3.88 28.06
C ASP A 355 -11.89 -4.90 27.42
N THR A 356 -10.59 -4.57 27.38
CA THR A 356 -9.56 -5.47 26.87
C THR A 356 -8.36 -5.49 27.83
N PRO A 357 -7.49 -6.52 27.77
CA PRO A 357 -6.25 -6.53 28.55
C PRO A 357 -5.33 -5.32 28.32
N SER A 358 -5.42 -4.68 27.15
CA SER A 358 -4.62 -3.48 26.81
C SER A 358 -5.26 -2.18 27.30
N GLY A 359 -6.51 -2.21 27.77
CA GLY A 359 -7.28 -1.06 28.23
C GLY A 359 -8.71 -1.03 27.67
N LEU A 360 -9.47 -0.01 28.08
CA LEU A 360 -10.81 0.23 27.57
C LEU A 360 -10.74 0.76 26.13
N VAL A 361 -11.26 -0.01 25.18
CA VAL A 361 -11.39 0.40 23.77
C VAL A 361 -12.69 1.17 23.59
N PRO A 362 -12.65 2.48 23.25
CA PRO A 362 -13.86 3.21 22.93
C PRO A 362 -14.37 2.82 21.54
N ARG A 363 -15.68 2.96 21.31
CA ARG A 363 -16.30 2.79 19.98
C ARG A 363 -15.85 1.53 19.22
N PRO A 364 -15.84 0.34 19.86
CA PRO A 364 -15.27 -0.90 19.31
C PRO A 364 -15.83 -1.29 17.92
N ASN A 365 -17.10 -0.99 17.62
CA ASN A 365 -17.71 -1.36 16.34
C ASN A 365 -17.41 -0.38 15.19
N HIS A 366 -16.96 0.85 15.48
CA HIS A 366 -16.57 1.87 14.48
C HIS A 366 -15.29 2.62 14.89
N GLY A 367 -14.32 1.88 15.41
CA GLY A 367 -12.99 2.37 15.80
C GLY A 367 -11.96 2.26 14.68
N ILE A 368 -10.68 2.35 15.05
CA ILE A 368 -9.56 2.34 14.09
C ILE A 368 -9.44 1.03 13.30
N ALA A 369 -9.73 -0.12 13.93
CA ALA A 369 -9.67 -1.42 13.27
C ALA A 369 -10.67 -1.49 12.09
N HIS A 370 -11.93 -1.10 12.32
CA HIS A 370 -12.93 -0.96 11.25
C HIS A 370 -12.44 -0.02 10.14
N THR A 371 -12.01 1.19 10.50
CA THR A 371 -11.56 2.19 9.53
C THR A 371 -10.42 1.69 8.64
N LEU A 372 -9.41 1.03 9.21
CA LEU A 372 -8.29 0.49 8.45
C LEU A 372 -8.70 -0.72 7.60
N ARG A 373 -9.59 -1.60 8.08
CA ARG A 373 -10.10 -2.73 7.27
C ARG A 373 -10.84 -2.25 6.03
N VAL A 374 -11.80 -1.32 6.18
CA VAL A 374 -12.56 -0.83 5.02
C VAL A 374 -11.67 -0.09 4.04
N ALA A 375 -10.61 0.59 4.50
CA ALA A 375 -9.62 1.18 3.60
C ALA A 375 -8.75 0.10 2.90
N GLN A 376 -8.34 -0.96 3.62
CA GLN A 376 -7.57 -2.07 3.08
C GLN A 376 -8.34 -2.88 2.03
N LEU A 377 -9.67 -2.96 2.16
CA LEU A 377 -10.56 -3.66 1.24
C LEU A 377 -10.68 -2.96 -0.12
N VAL A 378 -10.64 -1.62 -0.16
CA VAL A 378 -10.85 -0.83 -1.39
C VAL A 378 -10.02 -1.31 -2.60
N PRO A 379 -8.68 -1.41 -2.54
CA PRO A 379 -7.90 -1.83 -3.70
C PRO A 379 -8.23 -3.25 -4.16
N VAL A 380 -8.55 -4.17 -3.24
CA VAL A 380 -8.89 -5.56 -3.58
C VAL A 380 -10.27 -5.64 -4.25
N ILE A 381 -11.26 -4.91 -3.74
CA ILE A 381 -12.60 -4.83 -4.35
C ILE A 381 -12.49 -4.24 -5.77
N ALA A 382 -11.64 -3.24 -5.98
CA ALA A 382 -11.45 -2.65 -7.31
C ALA A 382 -10.98 -3.68 -8.34
N GLU A 383 -10.03 -4.55 -7.98
CA GLU A 383 -9.56 -5.62 -8.87
C GLU A 383 -10.66 -6.66 -9.15
N PHE A 384 -11.48 -7.02 -8.16
CA PHE A 384 -12.62 -7.91 -8.36
C PHE A 384 -13.70 -7.28 -9.26
N LEU A 385 -13.99 -5.99 -9.08
CA LEU A 385 -14.93 -5.27 -9.95
C LEU A 385 -14.41 -5.21 -11.39
N LYS A 386 -13.14 -4.89 -11.61
CA LYS A 386 -12.52 -4.96 -12.94
C LYS A 386 -12.60 -6.36 -13.52
N ALA A 387 -12.39 -7.40 -12.71
CA ALA A 387 -12.35 -8.76 -13.23
C ALA A 387 -13.73 -9.32 -13.57
N TYR A 388 -14.75 -9.04 -12.74
CA TYR A 388 -15.98 -9.83 -12.73
C TYR A 388 -17.25 -9.04 -13.00
N SER A 389 -17.25 -7.72 -12.83
CA SER A 389 -18.49 -6.94 -12.95
C SER A 389 -19.09 -6.94 -14.36
N GLY A 390 -18.25 -7.09 -15.40
CA GLY A 390 -18.64 -6.87 -16.78
C GLY A 390 -18.98 -5.41 -17.12
N ASP A 391 -18.85 -4.47 -16.17
CA ASP A 391 -19.23 -3.06 -16.34
C ASP A 391 -17.99 -2.20 -16.71
N PRO A 392 -17.96 -1.58 -17.91
CA PRO A 392 -16.82 -0.79 -18.38
C PRO A 392 -16.41 0.38 -17.47
N LYS A 393 -17.30 0.88 -16.60
CA LYS A 393 -16.96 2.00 -15.72
C LYS A 393 -15.89 1.61 -14.69
N PHE A 394 -15.82 0.34 -14.29
CA PHE A 394 -14.81 -0.12 -13.33
C PHE A 394 -13.46 -0.37 -14.01
N GLN A 395 -13.42 -0.64 -15.31
CA GLN A 395 -12.16 -0.69 -16.08
C GLN A 395 -11.45 0.66 -16.14
N LYS A 396 -12.21 1.75 -15.99
CA LYS A 396 -11.66 3.11 -15.97
C LYS A 396 -11.11 3.51 -14.60
N LEU A 397 -11.27 2.70 -13.55
CA LEU A 397 -10.72 2.99 -12.23
C LEU A 397 -9.18 2.96 -12.28
N THR A 398 -8.61 4.15 -12.34
CA THR A 398 -7.17 4.39 -12.28
C THR A 398 -6.65 4.13 -10.87
N GLN A 399 -5.34 3.89 -10.74
CA GLN A 399 -4.69 3.76 -9.44
C GLN A 399 -4.93 5.00 -8.57
N LYS A 400 -4.94 6.22 -9.15
CA LYS A 400 -5.17 7.47 -8.43
C LYS A 400 -6.60 7.55 -7.88
N GLU A 401 -7.60 7.07 -8.60
CA GLU A 401 -8.99 7.01 -8.10
C GLU A 401 -9.17 5.98 -6.98
N ILE A 402 -8.50 4.83 -7.08
CA ILE A 402 -8.48 3.81 -6.03
C ILE A 402 -7.80 4.38 -4.76
N GLN A 403 -6.68 5.10 -4.91
CA GLN A 403 -6.00 5.78 -3.81
C GLN A 403 -6.88 6.85 -3.14
N LYS A 404 -7.62 7.65 -3.92
CA LYS A 404 -8.60 8.60 -3.38
C LYS A 404 -9.68 7.87 -2.59
N ALA A 405 -10.30 6.83 -3.15
CA ALA A 405 -11.31 6.04 -2.47
C ALA A 405 -10.77 5.43 -1.15
N GLN A 406 -9.58 4.84 -1.17
CA GLN A 406 -8.91 4.30 0.00
C GLN A 406 -8.65 5.38 1.07
N TYR A 407 -8.19 6.56 0.65
CA TYR A 407 -7.96 7.71 1.53
C TYR A 407 -9.25 8.24 2.16
N MET A 408 -10.33 8.35 1.38
CA MET A 408 -11.62 8.82 1.89
C MET A 408 -12.24 7.86 2.91
N MET A 409 -11.98 6.55 2.79
CA MET A 409 -12.44 5.56 3.78
C MET A 409 -11.86 5.80 5.18
N LEU A 410 -10.68 6.44 5.30
CA LEU A 410 -10.11 6.83 6.60
C LEU A 410 -11.01 7.83 7.37
N PHE A 411 -11.80 8.62 6.65
CA PHE A 411 -12.69 9.64 7.20
C PHE A 411 -14.16 9.18 7.28
N SER A 412 -14.44 7.91 6.96
CA SER A 412 -15.82 7.41 6.78
C SER A 412 -16.69 7.43 8.04
N VAL A 413 -16.07 7.32 9.23
CA VAL A 413 -16.79 7.15 10.52
C VAL A 413 -16.35 8.13 11.61
N ILE A 414 -15.45 9.07 11.30
CA ILE A 414 -14.82 9.93 12.31
C ILE A 414 -15.81 10.87 13.02
N GLY A 415 -16.92 11.21 12.36
CA GLY A 415 -17.94 12.08 12.92
C GLY A 415 -18.98 11.37 13.79
N ARG A 416 -18.92 10.04 13.94
CA ARG A 416 -19.83 9.29 14.81
C ARG A 416 -19.65 9.69 16.27
N GLU A 417 -20.77 9.92 16.94
CA GLU A 417 -20.82 10.22 18.38
C GLU A 417 -21.56 9.15 19.19
N ASN A 418 -22.17 8.16 18.53
CA ASN A 418 -22.63 6.89 19.09
C ASN A 418 -22.60 5.80 17.98
N ASP A 419 -23.07 4.59 18.29
CA ASP A 419 -23.04 3.46 17.35
C ASP A 419 -24.31 3.28 16.51
N MET A 420 -25.31 4.15 16.67
CA MET A 420 -26.62 3.99 16.04
C MET A 420 -26.53 3.91 14.51
N SER A 421 -27.40 3.12 13.89
CA SER A 421 -27.50 3.02 12.44
C SER A 421 -28.20 4.24 11.82
N TRP A 422 -28.17 4.34 10.49
CA TRP A 422 -29.00 5.32 9.78
C TRP A 422 -30.49 5.13 10.09
N THR A 423 -30.95 3.88 10.15
CA THR A 423 -32.35 3.53 10.44
C THR A 423 -32.75 3.97 11.84
N ASP A 424 -31.90 3.76 12.85
CA ASP A 424 -32.16 4.24 14.21
C ASP A 424 -32.28 5.78 14.25
N ALA A 425 -31.56 6.50 13.39
CA ALA A 425 -31.64 7.96 13.35
C ALA A 425 -32.95 8.45 12.72
N ASN A 426 -33.48 7.72 11.74
CA ASN A 426 -34.83 7.94 11.22
C ASN A 426 -35.87 7.71 12.32
N HIS A 427 -35.77 6.59 13.04
CA HIS A 427 -36.67 6.25 14.15
C HIS A 427 -36.61 7.30 15.27
N TYR A 428 -35.40 7.77 15.65
CA TYR A 428 -35.24 8.86 16.61
C TYR A 428 -35.95 10.13 16.16
N GLN A 429 -35.74 10.55 14.92
CA GLN A 429 -36.35 11.77 14.39
C GLN A 429 -37.89 11.66 14.36
N GLN A 430 -38.41 10.51 13.96
CA GLN A 430 -39.86 10.27 13.93
C GLN A 430 -40.45 10.18 15.34
N ALA A 431 -39.84 9.43 16.26
CA ALA A 431 -40.28 9.35 17.65
C ALA A 431 -40.22 10.72 18.35
N PHE A 432 -39.19 11.54 18.05
CA PHE A 432 -39.12 12.91 18.55
C PHE A 432 -40.29 13.76 18.05
N LYS A 433 -40.60 13.67 16.75
CA LYS A 433 -41.75 14.36 16.16
C LYS A 433 -43.07 13.95 16.82
N GLU A 434 -43.25 12.65 17.08
CA GLU A 434 -44.45 12.10 17.73
C GLU A 434 -44.56 12.50 19.21
N ALA A 435 -43.44 12.51 19.93
CA ALA A 435 -43.37 12.86 21.35
C ALA A 435 -43.57 14.37 21.61
N TYR A 436 -43.14 15.22 20.69
CA TYR A 436 -43.09 16.68 20.87
C TYR A 436 -43.99 17.44 19.89
N ASN A 437 -45.23 16.97 19.71
CA ASN A 437 -46.28 17.70 18.97
C ASN A 437 -45.89 18.15 17.56
N GLY A 438 -45.12 17.33 16.83
CA GLY A 438 -44.69 17.63 15.47
C GLY A 438 -43.43 18.47 15.36
N GLN A 439 -42.73 18.77 16.46
CA GLN A 439 -41.47 19.51 16.43
C GLN A 439 -40.40 18.79 15.59
N HIS A 440 -39.62 19.60 14.86
CA HIS A 440 -38.53 19.10 14.04
C HIS A 440 -37.25 18.94 14.87
N SER A 441 -36.60 17.78 14.75
CA SER A 441 -35.22 17.56 15.21
C SER A 441 -34.30 17.26 14.02
N LYS A 442 -33.07 17.76 14.07
CA LYS A 442 -32.07 17.49 13.04
C LYS A 442 -31.71 16.00 13.04
N HIS A 443 -31.62 15.40 11.85
CA HIS A 443 -31.23 13.99 11.72
C HIS A 443 -29.81 13.75 12.27
N ILE A 444 -29.68 12.82 13.23
CA ILE A 444 -28.40 12.61 13.95
C ILE A 444 -27.29 12.19 12.98
N TYR A 445 -27.58 11.28 12.04
CA TYR A 445 -26.56 10.82 11.10
C TYR A 445 -26.10 11.93 10.14
N ALA A 446 -26.95 12.91 9.81
CA ALA A 446 -26.53 14.08 9.03
C ALA A 446 -25.51 14.92 9.81
N THR A 447 -25.68 15.02 11.14
CA THR A 447 -24.70 15.68 12.01
C THR A 447 -23.37 14.91 12.05
N PHE A 448 -23.40 13.58 12.10
CA PHE A 448 -22.17 12.76 12.02
C PHE A 448 -21.42 13.01 10.71
N LYS A 449 -22.16 13.21 9.63
CA LYS A 449 -21.61 13.44 8.31
C LYS A 449 -21.01 14.83 8.14
N GLU A 450 -21.68 15.87 8.61
CA GLU A 450 -21.11 17.22 8.71
C GLU A 450 -19.83 17.26 9.55
N ASN A 451 -19.81 16.52 10.68
CA ASN A 451 -18.63 16.43 11.54
C ASN A 451 -17.45 15.75 10.81
N ALA A 452 -17.73 14.69 10.05
CA ALA A 452 -16.71 14.02 9.25
C ALA A 452 -16.17 14.91 8.12
N GLN A 453 -17.05 15.65 7.42
CA GLN A 453 -16.66 16.61 6.40
C GLN A 453 -15.78 17.72 6.98
N LYS A 454 -16.15 18.29 8.14
CA LYS A 454 -15.32 19.29 8.85
C LYS A 454 -13.96 18.72 9.23
N GLY A 455 -13.92 17.50 9.78
CA GLY A 455 -12.69 16.80 10.13
C GLY A 455 -11.77 16.60 8.92
N PHE A 456 -12.33 16.17 7.79
CA PHE A 456 -11.63 16.02 6.52
C PHE A 456 -11.08 17.35 6.00
N LEU A 457 -11.92 18.38 5.88
CA LEU A 457 -11.51 19.69 5.36
C LEU A 457 -10.40 20.32 6.22
N ASN A 458 -10.47 20.21 7.55
CA ASN A 458 -9.42 20.68 8.44
C ASN A 458 -8.07 19.99 8.17
N HIS A 459 -8.09 18.67 7.98
CA HIS A 459 -6.88 17.91 7.62
C HIS A 459 -6.32 18.36 6.28
N VAL A 460 -7.19 18.48 5.27
CA VAL A 460 -6.73 18.76 3.91
C VAL A 460 -6.26 20.20 3.75
N VAL A 461 -6.92 21.20 4.34
CA VAL A 461 -6.46 22.59 4.28
C VAL A 461 -5.05 22.73 4.85
N THR A 462 -4.77 22.03 5.96
CA THR A 462 -3.45 22.04 6.60
C THR A 462 -2.38 21.33 5.75
N ASN A 463 -2.78 20.35 4.93
CA ASN A 463 -1.86 19.52 4.12
C ASN A 463 -2.07 19.74 2.61
N LYS A 464 -2.65 20.88 2.21
CA LYS A 464 -3.15 21.13 0.86
C LYS A 464 -2.07 20.97 -0.20
N SER A 465 -0.87 21.49 0.07
CA SER A 465 0.28 21.38 -0.82
C SER A 465 0.85 19.98 -0.96
N ALA A 466 0.59 19.10 0.02
CA ALA A 466 0.98 17.70 -0.04
C ALA A 466 -0.03 16.84 -0.79
N LEU A 467 -1.31 17.22 -0.75
CA LEU A 467 -2.41 16.47 -1.34
C LEU A 467 -2.74 16.92 -2.77
N ILE A 468 -2.45 18.18 -3.13
CA ILE A 468 -2.70 18.75 -4.47
C ILE A 468 -1.35 19.10 -5.15
N PRO A 469 -1.06 18.61 -6.37
CA PRO A 469 -1.91 17.79 -7.25
C PRO A 469 -1.74 16.27 -7.07
N SER A 470 -1.01 15.83 -6.02
CA SER A 470 -0.50 14.47 -5.90
C SER A 470 -1.61 13.42 -5.78
N LEU A 471 -2.60 13.69 -4.92
CA LEU A 471 -3.78 12.85 -4.68
C LEU A 471 -5.01 13.46 -5.33
N PHE A 472 -5.35 14.71 -5.01
CA PHE A 472 -6.44 15.45 -5.65
C PHE A 472 -5.86 16.36 -6.72
N SER A 473 -6.55 16.52 -7.83
CA SER A 473 -6.09 17.27 -9.00
C SER A 473 -6.06 18.76 -8.70
N ASP A 474 -7.12 19.25 -8.05
CA ASP A 474 -7.33 20.64 -7.68
C ASP A 474 -8.32 20.77 -6.50
N GLU A 475 -8.67 22.00 -6.15
CA GLU A 475 -9.57 22.33 -5.04
C GLU A 475 -11.03 21.98 -5.36
N SER A 476 -11.43 22.02 -6.63
CA SER A 476 -12.78 21.66 -7.06
C SER A 476 -13.00 20.16 -6.93
N GLU A 477 -12.03 19.34 -7.33
CA GLU A 477 -12.06 17.89 -7.10
C GLU A 477 -12.08 17.59 -5.60
N LEU A 478 -11.29 18.30 -4.79
CA LEU A 478 -11.33 18.14 -3.34
C LEU A 478 -12.73 18.40 -2.76
N GLN A 479 -13.37 19.50 -3.18
CA GLN A 479 -14.71 19.86 -2.73
C GLN A 479 -15.73 18.77 -3.08
N TYR A 480 -15.66 18.20 -4.29
CA TYR A 480 -16.48 17.06 -4.70
C TYR A 480 -16.34 15.88 -3.72
N TRP A 481 -15.11 15.51 -3.35
CA TRP A 481 -14.88 14.42 -2.39
C TRP A 481 -15.34 14.76 -0.96
N ALA A 482 -15.21 16.02 -0.55
CA ALA A 482 -15.69 16.49 0.74
C ALA A 482 -17.22 16.37 0.85
N GLU A 483 -17.95 16.80 -0.19
CA GLU A 483 -19.41 16.66 -0.27
C GLU A 483 -19.85 15.19 -0.36
N ALA A 484 -19.06 14.37 -1.03
CA ALA A 484 -19.38 12.95 -1.16
C ALA A 484 -19.32 12.22 0.20
N LEU A 485 -18.54 12.70 1.18
CA LEU A 485 -18.58 12.16 2.55
C LEU A 485 -19.99 12.25 3.17
N ASP A 486 -20.75 13.30 2.84
CA ASP A 486 -22.03 13.65 3.47
C ASP A 486 -23.15 12.66 3.13
N THR A 487 -23.16 12.15 1.90
CA THR A 487 -24.27 11.38 1.30
C THR A 487 -24.51 9.97 1.88
N GLY A 488 -23.95 9.60 3.04
CA GLY A 488 -24.08 8.25 3.61
C GLY A 488 -23.20 7.21 2.89
N LYS A 489 -23.14 7.32 1.57
CA LYS A 489 -22.26 6.64 0.62
C LYS A 489 -21.95 7.66 -0.50
N PRO A 490 -20.68 8.07 -0.71
CA PRO A 490 -20.28 9.02 -1.75
C PRO A 490 -20.93 8.72 -3.09
N GLY A 491 -21.84 9.59 -3.58
CA GLY A 491 -22.43 9.52 -4.93
C GLY A 491 -22.60 8.09 -5.48
N ILE A 492 -23.48 7.29 -4.86
CA ILE A 492 -23.65 5.82 -4.99
C ILE A 492 -23.62 5.28 -6.43
N SER A 493 -23.93 6.08 -7.45
CA SER A 493 -23.94 5.64 -8.84
C SER A 493 -22.57 5.69 -9.52
N SER A 494 -21.60 6.43 -8.97
CA SER A 494 -20.23 6.51 -9.51
C SER A 494 -19.42 5.25 -9.23
N ALA A 495 -18.40 4.97 -10.04
CA ALA A 495 -17.52 3.81 -9.83
C ALA A 495 -16.84 3.84 -8.45
N SER A 496 -16.30 5.00 -8.04
CA SER A 496 -15.68 5.20 -6.72
C SER A 496 -16.69 5.09 -5.57
N GLY A 497 -17.91 5.60 -5.77
CA GLY A 497 -19.00 5.51 -4.81
C GLY A 497 -19.40 4.07 -4.50
N ILE A 498 -19.60 3.27 -5.55
CA ILE A 498 -19.90 1.83 -5.43
C ILE A 498 -18.74 1.10 -4.75
N LEU A 499 -17.51 1.39 -5.15
CA LEU A 499 -16.31 0.78 -4.58
C LEU A 499 -16.22 0.97 -3.06
N MET A 500 -16.38 2.20 -2.58
CA MET A 500 -16.38 2.50 -1.14
C MET A 500 -17.59 1.92 -0.40
N ALA A 501 -18.77 1.93 -1.05
CA ALA A 501 -19.97 1.34 -0.47
C ALA A 501 -19.82 -0.16 -0.24
N LEU A 502 -19.23 -0.90 -1.19
CA LEU A 502 -18.96 -2.33 -1.05
C LEU A 502 -17.94 -2.63 0.05
N ALA A 503 -16.93 -1.76 0.24
CA ALA A 503 -15.98 -1.91 1.34
C ALA A 503 -16.66 -1.81 2.72
N HIS A 504 -17.54 -0.82 2.88
CA HIS A 504 -18.37 -0.72 4.08
C HIS A 504 -19.30 -1.93 4.23
N ASP A 505 -19.99 -2.31 3.15
CA ASP A 505 -21.00 -3.37 3.16
C ASP A 505 -20.41 -4.74 3.49
N LEU A 506 -19.18 -5.05 3.06
CA LEU A 506 -18.46 -6.27 3.43
C LEU A 506 -18.10 -6.32 4.93
N ASP A 507 -17.60 -5.23 5.50
CA ASP A 507 -17.17 -5.22 6.91
C ASP A 507 -18.36 -5.29 7.90
N LEU A 508 -19.61 -5.15 7.42
CA LEU A 508 -20.81 -5.34 8.25
C LEU A 508 -21.01 -6.78 8.72
N MET A 509 -20.25 -7.76 8.19
CA MET A 509 -20.25 -9.11 8.75
C MET A 509 -19.79 -9.16 10.21
N ARG A 510 -19.16 -8.09 10.74
CA ARG A 510 -18.79 -7.96 12.16
C ARG A 510 -19.98 -7.73 13.10
N CYS A 511 -21.11 -7.25 12.59
CA CYS A 511 -22.24 -6.82 13.44
C CYS A 511 -23.61 -7.29 12.94
N TYR A 512 -23.70 -7.81 11.72
CA TYR A 512 -24.92 -8.43 11.20
C TYR A 512 -24.87 -9.92 11.44
N ASP A 513 -26.01 -10.54 11.78
CA ASP A 513 -26.14 -11.99 11.76
C ASP A 513 -26.06 -12.52 10.30
N LYS A 514 -25.88 -13.84 10.16
CA LYS A 514 -25.72 -14.49 8.85
C LYS A 514 -26.90 -14.26 7.91
N GLY A 515 -28.13 -14.22 8.42
CA GLY A 515 -29.34 -14.01 7.61
C GLY A 515 -29.41 -12.58 7.06
N LYS A 516 -29.22 -11.59 7.94
CA LYS A 516 -29.23 -10.16 7.59
C LYS A 516 -28.06 -9.80 6.67
N PHE A 517 -26.85 -10.30 6.94
CA PHE A 517 -25.67 -10.07 6.09
C PHE A 517 -25.84 -10.69 4.70
N ASN A 518 -26.27 -11.95 4.62
CA ASN A 518 -26.44 -12.61 3.33
C ASN A 518 -27.51 -11.90 2.47
N SER A 519 -28.68 -11.62 3.07
CA SER A 519 -29.81 -11.02 2.35
C SER A 519 -29.57 -9.59 1.90
N LEU A 520 -28.94 -8.75 2.73
CA LEU A 520 -28.78 -7.31 2.46
C LEU A 520 -27.44 -6.93 1.83
N LYS A 521 -26.41 -7.78 1.94
CA LYS A 521 -25.03 -7.44 1.53
C LYS A 521 -24.47 -8.41 0.50
N MET A 522 -24.48 -9.71 0.79
CA MET A 522 -23.93 -10.70 -0.16
C MET A 522 -24.70 -10.73 -1.49
N LYS A 523 -26.04 -10.63 -1.47
CA LYS A 523 -26.83 -10.58 -2.71
C LYS A 523 -26.46 -9.40 -3.62
N ASP A 524 -26.26 -8.20 -3.05
CA ASP A 524 -25.81 -7.02 -3.83
C ASP A 524 -24.39 -7.25 -4.35
N LEU A 525 -23.47 -7.77 -3.53
CA LEU A 525 -22.11 -8.06 -3.96
C LEU A 525 -22.06 -9.04 -5.13
N VAL A 526 -22.80 -10.15 -5.06
CA VAL A 526 -22.90 -11.14 -6.13
C VAL A 526 -23.42 -10.49 -7.41
N ALA A 527 -24.47 -9.68 -7.32
CA ALA A 527 -25.00 -8.96 -8.48
C ALA A 527 -23.99 -7.99 -9.09
N ARG A 528 -23.19 -7.28 -8.27
CA ARG A 528 -22.14 -6.35 -8.71
C ARG A 528 -20.96 -7.04 -9.38
N LEU A 529 -20.74 -8.32 -9.09
CA LEU A 529 -19.70 -9.17 -9.68
C LEU A 529 -20.26 -10.06 -10.80
N GLY A 530 -21.30 -9.59 -11.50
CA GLY A 530 -21.86 -10.28 -12.67
C GLY A 530 -22.56 -11.59 -12.35
N GLY A 531 -23.04 -11.77 -11.12
CA GLY A 531 -23.63 -13.03 -10.66
C GLY A 531 -22.61 -14.07 -10.23
N ASN A 532 -21.33 -13.73 -10.13
CA ASN A 532 -20.28 -14.68 -9.75
C ASN A 532 -20.19 -14.89 -8.23
N GLU A 533 -20.87 -15.93 -7.74
CA GLU A 533 -20.90 -16.29 -6.32
C GLU A 533 -19.53 -16.69 -5.76
N GLU A 534 -18.69 -17.37 -6.54
CA GLU A 534 -17.35 -17.78 -6.10
C GLU A 534 -16.42 -16.58 -5.89
N ALA A 535 -16.48 -15.61 -6.81
CA ALA A 535 -15.72 -14.37 -6.68
C ALA A 535 -16.19 -13.56 -5.46
N ALA A 536 -17.51 -13.45 -5.26
CA ALA A 536 -18.07 -12.80 -4.08
C ALA A 536 -17.64 -13.50 -2.78
N LYS A 537 -17.64 -14.85 -2.78
CA LYS A 537 -17.15 -15.66 -1.66
C LYS A 537 -15.68 -15.38 -1.35
N LYS A 538 -14.79 -15.43 -2.34
CA LYS A 538 -13.35 -15.14 -2.14
C LYS A 538 -13.10 -13.76 -1.54
N LEU A 539 -13.86 -12.76 -2.00
CA LEU A 539 -13.75 -11.40 -1.49
C LEU A 539 -14.29 -11.27 -0.05
N ALA A 540 -15.39 -11.97 0.26
CA ALA A 540 -15.93 -12.05 1.62
C ALA A 540 -15.03 -12.85 2.58
N ASP A 541 -14.38 -13.92 2.11
CA ASP A 541 -13.37 -14.67 2.86
C ASP A 541 -12.20 -13.75 3.26
N TYR A 542 -11.69 -12.93 2.32
CA TYR A 542 -10.64 -11.96 2.64
C TYR A 542 -11.10 -10.91 3.68
N ALA A 543 -12.32 -10.39 3.56
CA ALA A 543 -12.88 -9.47 4.56
C ALA A 543 -13.01 -10.12 5.94
N HIS A 544 -13.44 -11.38 5.99
CA HIS A 544 -13.46 -12.20 7.20
C HIS A 544 -12.05 -12.34 7.80
N ASP A 545 -11.05 -12.66 6.99
CA ASP A 545 -9.68 -12.87 7.48
C ASP A 545 -9.07 -11.57 8.03
N LEU A 546 -9.38 -10.41 7.46
CA LEU A 546 -8.99 -9.11 8.02
C LEU A 546 -9.65 -8.83 9.39
N ILE A 547 -10.91 -9.22 9.58
CA ILE A 547 -11.62 -9.11 10.87
C ILE A 547 -10.93 -10.02 11.90
N VAL A 548 -10.64 -11.26 11.55
CA VAL A 548 -9.94 -12.22 12.42
C VAL A 548 -8.54 -11.72 12.79
N ALA A 549 -7.78 -11.20 11.81
CA ALA A 549 -6.44 -10.66 12.02
C ALA A 549 -6.39 -9.49 13.01
N THR A 550 -7.49 -8.75 13.12
CA THR A 550 -7.62 -7.63 14.05
C THR A 550 -8.26 -8.03 15.38
N GLY A 551 -8.60 -9.30 15.57
CA GLY A 551 -9.24 -9.83 16.78
C GLY A 551 -10.68 -9.39 16.98
N ASP A 552 -11.29 -8.80 15.96
CA ASP A 552 -12.67 -8.32 16.02
C ASP A 552 -13.66 -9.50 15.96
N ARG A 553 -14.90 -9.27 16.37
CA ARG A 553 -15.97 -10.26 16.27
C ARG A 553 -16.41 -10.42 14.81
N CYS A 554 -16.84 -11.61 14.43
CA CYS A 554 -17.46 -11.91 13.14
C CYS A 554 -18.74 -12.71 13.35
N MET A 555 -19.87 -12.17 12.87
CA MET A 555 -21.22 -12.71 13.10
C MET A 555 -21.92 -13.15 11.82
N GLY A 556 -21.62 -12.48 10.70
CA GLY A 556 -22.45 -12.51 9.49
C GLY A 556 -21.94 -13.41 8.37
N TYR A 557 -20.71 -13.91 8.45
CA TYR A 557 -20.09 -14.67 7.37
C TYR A 557 -19.00 -15.60 7.90
N GLY A 558 -18.66 -16.66 7.15
CA GLY A 558 -17.53 -17.54 7.47
C GLY A 558 -17.62 -18.24 8.83
N VAL A 559 -16.45 -18.40 9.46
CA VAL A 559 -16.29 -18.96 10.80
C VAL A 559 -16.54 -17.84 11.81
N THR A 560 -17.74 -17.84 12.38
CA THR A 560 -18.13 -16.80 13.35
C THR A 560 -17.30 -16.89 14.62
N GLN A 561 -16.92 -15.75 15.16
CA GLN A 561 -16.16 -15.65 16.41
C GLN A 561 -16.62 -14.42 17.20
N ASP A 562 -16.51 -14.51 18.52
CA ASP A 562 -16.56 -13.32 19.38
C ASP A 562 -15.20 -12.59 19.35
N TYR A 563 -15.09 -11.47 20.05
CA TYR A 563 -13.85 -10.72 20.18
C TYR A 563 -12.72 -11.59 20.75
N ASN A 564 -11.55 -11.57 20.09
CA ASN A 564 -10.30 -11.89 20.75
C ASN A 564 -9.83 -10.64 21.50
N TYR A 565 -10.27 -10.49 22.75
CA TYR A 565 -10.05 -9.29 23.56
C TYR A 565 -8.58 -8.83 23.59
N SER A 566 -7.61 -9.73 23.68
CA SER A 566 -6.19 -9.34 23.72
C SER A 566 -5.70 -8.79 22.38
N LEU A 567 -6.03 -9.46 21.27
CA LEU A 567 -5.60 -9.01 19.94
C LEU A 567 -6.34 -7.73 19.54
N PHE A 568 -7.66 -7.69 19.79
CA PHE A 568 -8.49 -6.52 19.51
C PHE A 568 -8.05 -5.29 20.30
N GLY A 569 -7.67 -5.45 21.57
CA GLY A 569 -7.10 -4.36 22.37
C GLY A 569 -5.79 -3.81 21.81
N LYS A 570 -4.90 -4.68 21.32
CA LYS A 570 -3.64 -4.25 20.67
C LYS A 570 -3.90 -3.47 19.37
N CYS A 571 -4.72 -4.02 18.48
CA CYS A 571 -5.04 -3.38 17.22
C CYS A 571 -5.86 -2.09 17.40
N SER A 572 -6.80 -2.08 18.33
CA SER A 572 -7.70 -0.94 18.50
C SER A 572 -7.10 0.23 19.29
N LEU A 573 -5.95 0.05 19.94
CA LEU A 573 -5.24 1.09 20.68
C LEU A 573 -3.91 1.53 20.04
N ASP A 574 -3.43 0.79 19.03
CA ASP A 574 -2.24 1.13 18.24
C ASP A 574 -2.52 0.95 16.73
N PRO A 575 -2.72 2.06 15.97
CA PRO A 575 -2.96 2.00 14.53
C PRO A 575 -1.87 1.29 13.72
N ASN A 576 -0.61 1.34 14.17
CA ASN A 576 0.51 0.70 13.46
C ASN A 576 0.47 -0.81 13.62
N GLU A 577 0.22 -1.30 14.83
CA GLU A 577 0.04 -2.73 15.08
C GLU A 577 -1.18 -3.25 14.32
N CYS A 578 -2.29 -2.49 14.30
CA CYS A 578 -3.45 -2.84 13.50
C CYS A 578 -3.12 -2.98 12.00
N LEU A 579 -2.43 -1.99 11.42
CA LEU A 579 -2.08 -2.01 10.01
C LEU A 579 -1.15 -3.18 9.67
N LYS A 580 -0.19 -3.48 10.54
CA LYS A 580 0.71 -4.63 10.42
C LYS A 580 -0.06 -5.96 10.39
N GLN A 581 -1.04 -6.14 11.27
CA GLN A 581 -1.88 -7.34 11.27
C GLN A 581 -2.69 -7.47 9.96
N LEU A 582 -3.27 -6.36 9.47
CA LEU A 582 -4.01 -6.35 8.20
C LEU A 582 -3.11 -6.72 7.00
N GLN A 583 -1.87 -6.25 6.99
CA GLN A 583 -0.92 -6.53 5.91
C GLN A 583 -0.38 -7.97 5.94
N SER A 584 -0.53 -8.68 7.04
CA SER A 584 -0.15 -10.09 7.13
C SER A 584 -1.09 -11.03 6.36
N ILE A 585 -2.29 -10.56 5.99
CA ILE A 585 -3.28 -11.36 5.29
C ILE A 585 -3.04 -11.33 3.77
N PRO A 586 -2.85 -12.49 3.11
CA PRO A 586 -2.71 -12.57 1.66
C PRO A 586 -3.95 -12.02 0.94
N LYS A 587 -3.73 -11.19 -0.08
CA LYS A 587 -4.82 -10.69 -0.93
C LYS A 587 -5.30 -11.80 -1.87
N PRO A 588 -6.61 -11.97 -2.08
CA PRO A 588 -7.13 -12.99 -2.99
C PRO A 588 -6.86 -12.62 -4.46
N GLU A 589 -6.59 -13.63 -5.27
CA GLU A 589 -6.39 -13.50 -6.72
C GLU A 589 -7.71 -13.61 -7.50
N THR A 590 -7.78 -12.95 -8.66
CA THR A 590 -8.93 -13.00 -9.58
C THR A 590 -8.65 -13.98 -10.73
N THR A 591 -9.67 -14.59 -11.33
CA THR A 591 -9.49 -15.63 -12.37
C THR A 591 -9.23 -15.07 -13.76
N LEU A 592 -9.29 -13.76 -13.99
CA LEU A 592 -8.63 -13.17 -15.16
C LEU A 592 -7.10 -13.27 -15.04
N ALA A 593 -6.60 -13.33 -13.81
CA ALA A 593 -5.26 -13.85 -13.51
C ALA A 593 -5.13 -15.36 -13.73
N ASN A 594 -6.14 -16.10 -14.22
CA ASN A 594 -6.03 -17.53 -14.55
C ASN A 594 -6.40 -17.84 -16.01
N GLN A 595 -7.33 -17.10 -16.61
CA GLN A 595 -7.69 -17.22 -18.04
C GLN A 595 -6.66 -16.55 -18.97
N TYR A 596 -5.97 -15.52 -18.48
CA TYR A 596 -4.73 -15.02 -19.07
C TYR A 596 -3.49 -15.50 -18.29
N GLY A 597 -3.71 -16.22 -17.18
CA GLY A 597 -2.75 -16.66 -16.15
C GLY A 597 -1.68 -15.63 -15.79
N ILE A 598 -2.05 -14.71 -14.91
CA ILE A 598 -1.17 -13.76 -14.24
C ILE A 598 -0.70 -14.42 -12.95
#